data_AF-K9RZ31-F1
#
_entry.id   AF-K9RZ31-F1
#
_cell.length_a   1.000
_cell.length_b   1.000
_cell.length_c   1.000
_cell.angle_alpha   90.00
_cell.angle_beta   90.00
_cell.angle_gamma   90.00
#
_symmetry.space_group_name_H-M   'P 1'
#
loop_
_entity.id
_entity.type
_entity.pdbx_description
1 polymer ?
#
loop_
_entity_poly.entity_id
_entity_poly.type
_entity_poly.pdbx_seq_one_letter_code
_entity_poly.pdbx_strand_id
1 'polypeptide(L)'
;MYISRLNELDQIVSNYRQQIFGKEKALSIAPVEEKERIKLQISDLKKEMEPFEKEYWTILSRQSVSIEIPEEEAEIVVAEICEEIEKINLSTAENPIQIVELLSEIKKELKQLNKPASAKIKGVISIIPPYFGVLFEPELDLGTFLERNFPTFNKIINMSTKKKQIT
;
A
#
# COMPACT_ATOMS: atom_id res chain seq x y z
N MET A 1 21.55 8.85 -2.62
CA MET A 1 21.28 9.03 -1.17
C MET A 1 19.86 8.62 -0.78
N TYR A 2 18.82 8.97 -1.56
CA TYR A 2 17.43 8.63 -1.23
C TYR A 2 17.05 7.13 -1.30
N ILE A 3 17.72 6.30 -2.10
CA ILE A 3 17.42 4.87 -2.21
C ILE A 3 17.76 4.12 -0.90
N SER A 4 18.86 4.48 -0.22
CA SER A 4 19.21 3.90 1.08
C SER A 4 18.13 4.19 2.11
N ARG A 5 17.66 5.45 2.16
CA ARG A 5 16.62 5.87 3.09
C ARG A 5 15.28 5.18 2.81
N LEU A 6 14.91 5.03 1.54
CA LEU A 6 13.68 4.33 1.17
C LEU A 6 13.72 2.86 1.63
N ASN A 7 14.85 2.17 1.46
CA ASN A 7 15.02 0.80 1.93
C ASN A 7 15.00 0.70 3.46
N GLU A 8 15.62 1.65 4.16
CA GLU A 8 15.55 1.72 5.63
C GLU A 8 14.11 1.91 6.11
N LEU A 9 13.37 2.84 5.49
CA LEU A 9 11.97 3.09 5.80
C LEU A 9 11.09 1.88 5.50
N ASP A 10 11.34 1.18 4.39
CA ASP A 10 10.65 -0.06 4.03
C ASP A 10 10.82 -1.13 5.11
N GLN A 11 12.05 -1.33 5.57
CA GLN A 11 12.34 -2.26 6.68
C GLN A 11 11.67 -1.84 7.97
N ILE A 12 11.71 -0.56 8.34
CA ILE A 12 11.08 -0.04 9.55
C ILE A 12 9.56 -0.26 9.49
N VAL A 13 8.91 0.15 8.40
CA VAL A 13 7.46 0.01 8.21
C VAL A 13 7.07 -1.47 8.18
N SER A 14 7.83 -2.33 7.49
CA SER A 14 7.57 -3.77 7.46
C SER A 14 7.65 -4.40 8.86
N ASN A 15 8.63 -4.01 9.67
CA ASN A 15 8.74 -4.49 11.05
C ASN A 15 7.55 -4.05 11.92
N TYR A 16 7.05 -2.82 11.75
CA TYR A 16 5.83 -2.38 12.45
C TYR A 16 4.60 -3.17 12.00
N ARG A 17 4.41 -3.38 10.70
CA ARG A 17 3.31 -4.19 10.14
C ARG A 17 3.33 -5.62 10.68
N GLN A 18 4.48 -6.26 10.73
CA GLN A 18 4.62 -7.61 11.30
C GLN A 18 4.24 -7.65 12.79
N GLN A 19 4.63 -6.64 13.57
CA GLN A 19 4.27 -6.55 14.99
C GLN A 19 2.77 -6.33 15.18
N ILE A 20 2.16 -5.44 14.38
CA ILE A 20 0.72 -5.19 14.38
C ILE A 20 -0.03 -6.48 14.05
N PHE A 21 0.32 -7.14 12.95
CA PHE A 21 -0.28 -8.41 12.54
C PHE A 21 -0.18 -9.50 13.63
N GLY A 22 0.99 -9.63 14.27
CA GLY A 22 1.19 -10.55 15.39
C GLY A 22 0.23 -10.24 16.56
N LYS A 23 0.01 -8.97 16.87
CA LYS A 23 -0.93 -8.54 17.92
C LYS A 23 -2.39 -8.71 17.52
N GLU A 24 -2.76 -8.48 16.26
CA GLU A 24 -4.11 -8.75 15.76
C GLU A 24 -4.45 -10.24 15.86
N LYS A 25 -3.50 -11.11 15.51
CA LYS A 25 -3.64 -12.55 15.72
C LYS A 25 -3.81 -12.88 17.20
N ALA A 26 -3.02 -12.27 18.08
CA ALA A 26 -3.18 -12.46 19.53
C ALA A 26 -4.55 -11.97 20.03
N LEU A 27 -5.03 -10.80 19.56
CA LEU A 27 -6.34 -10.24 19.90
C LEU A 27 -7.48 -11.20 19.54
N SER A 28 -7.36 -11.90 18.41
CA SER A 28 -8.39 -12.83 17.92
C SER A 28 -8.62 -14.03 18.84
N ILE A 29 -7.60 -14.45 19.58
CA ILE A 29 -7.63 -15.62 20.49
C ILE A 29 -7.59 -15.23 21.97
N ALA A 30 -7.40 -13.96 22.29
CA ALA A 30 -7.23 -13.50 23.66
C ALA A 30 -8.54 -13.56 24.48
N PRO A 31 -8.46 -13.85 25.79
CA PRO A 31 -9.56 -13.63 26.73
C PRO A 31 -10.03 -12.18 26.73
N VAL A 32 -11.29 -11.93 27.08
CA VAL A 32 -11.93 -10.61 27.01
C VAL A 32 -11.16 -9.57 27.81
N GLU A 33 -10.63 -9.96 28.96
CA GLU A 33 -9.87 -9.13 29.90
C GLU A 33 -8.58 -8.58 29.28
N GLU A 34 -7.99 -9.30 28.33
CA GLU A 34 -6.75 -8.89 27.67
C GLU A 34 -6.96 -8.12 26.37
N LYS A 35 -8.17 -8.19 25.79
CA LYS A 35 -8.44 -7.60 24.46
C LYS A 35 -8.20 -6.09 24.43
N GLU A 36 -8.64 -5.38 25.46
CA GLU A 36 -8.48 -3.92 25.51
C GLU A 36 -7.01 -3.49 25.58
N ARG A 37 -6.17 -4.22 26.34
CA ARG A 37 -4.73 -4.00 26.37
C ARG A 37 -4.09 -4.22 25.01
N ILE A 38 -4.47 -5.30 24.31
CA ILE A 38 -3.91 -5.62 22.99
C ILE A 38 -4.34 -4.57 21.95
N LYS A 39 -5.61 -4.12 21.98
CA LYS A 39 -6.10 -3.03 21.12
C LYS A 39 -5.32 -1.74 21.32
N LEU A 40 -5.04 -1.37 22.57
CA LEU A 40 -4.23 -0.17 22.87
C LEU A 40 -2.82 -0.30 22.29
N GLN A 41 -2.16 -1.45 22.47
CA GLN A 41 -0.84 -1.69 21.90
C GLN A 41 -0.82 -1.64 20.36
N ILE A 42 -1.86 -2.13 19.69
CA ILE A 42 -2.01 -1.99 18.23
C ILE A 42 -2.13 -0.51 17.85
N SER A 43 -2.95 0.26 18.58
CA SER A 43 -3.12 1.69 18.35
C SER A 43 -1.81 2.46 18.50
N ASP A 44 -1.02 2.17 19.55
CA ASP A 44 0.26 2.82 19.79
C ASP A 44 1.28 2.50 18.69
N LEU A 45 1.38 1.23 18.27
CA LEU A 45 2.25 0.85 17.14
C LEU A 45 1.85 1.55 15.83
N LYS A 46 0.55 1.71 15.55
CA LYS A 46 0.07 2.46 14.37
C LYS A 46 0.52 3.92 14.42
N LYS A 47 0.44 4.57 15.58
CA LYS A 47 0.92 5.96 15.78
C LYS A 47 2.43 6.08 15.63
N GLU A 48 3.18 5.12 16.16
CA GLU A 48 4.65 5.08 16.04
C GLU A 48 5.11 4.84 14.60
N MET A 49 4.38 4.00 13.86
CA MET A 49 4.65 3.72 12.43
C MET A 49 4.35 4.93 11.55
N GLU A 50 3.34 5.73 11.90
CA GLU A 50 2.83 6.85 11.10
C GLU A 50 3.93 7.74 10.50
N PRO A 51 4.86 8.35 11.26
CA PRO A 51 5.92 9.22 10.72
C PRO A 51 6.78 8.56 9.64
N PHE A 52 7.11 7.27 9.80
CA PHE A 52 7.94 6.54 8.85
C PHE A 52 7.19 6.25 7.56
N GLU A 53 5.90 5.91 7.66
CA GLU A 53 5.06 5.70 6.48
C GLU A 53 4.85 7.00 5.69
N LYS A 54 4.67 8.16 6.35
CA LYS A 54 4.62 9.48 5.65
C LYS A 54 5.90 9.72 4.86
N GLU A 55 7.04 9.50 5.50
CA GLU A 55 8.34 9.74 4.89
C GLU A 55 8.54 8.81 3.68
N TYR A 56 8.19 7.52 3.83
CA TYR A 56 8.27 6.52 2.77
C TYR A 56 7.50 6.96 1.52
N TRP A 57 6.21 7.28 1.67
CA TRP A 57 5.36 7.70 0.55
C TRP A 57 5.77 9.05 -0.04
N THR A 58 6.28 9.97 0.79
CA THR A 58 6.80 11.26 0.31
C THR A 58 8.03 11.07 -0.57
N ILE A 59 8.93 10.16 -0.20
CA ILE A 59 10.10 9.85 -1.02
C ILE A 59 9.67 9.09 -2.28
N LEU A 60 8.78 8.08 -2.15
CA LEU A 60 8.32 7.26 -3.25
C LEU A 60 7.59 8.09 -4.33
N SER A 61 6.68 8.99 -3.94
CA SER A 61 5.97 9.88 -4.87
C SER A 61 6.90 10.85 -5.60
N ARG A 62 7.95 11.36 -4.93
CA ARG A 62 8.96 12.20 -5.58
C ARG A 62 9.83 11.39 -6.54
N GLN A 63 10.15 10.15 -6.20
CA GLN A 63 11.00 9.29 -7.02
C GLN A 63 10.26 8.69 -8.21
N SER A 64 9.00 8.29 -8.07
CA SER A 64 8.21 7.59 -9.09
C SER A 64 8.15 8.36 -10.41
N VAL A 65 8.18 9.69 -10.37
CA VAL A 65 8.28 10.56 -11.56
C VAL A 65 9.52 10.23 -12.40
N SER A 66 10.66 9.96 -11.74
CA SER A 66 11.97 9.73 -12.37
C SER A 66 12.24 8.29 -12.83
N ILE A 67 11.31 7.37 -12.59
CA ILE A 67 11.52 5.95 -12.87
C ILE A 67 11.09 5.64 -14.30
N GLU A 68 12.02 5.09 -15.08
CA GLU A 68 11.71 4.49 -16.37
C GLU A 68 11.16 3.08 -16.13
N ILE A 69 9.86 2.93 -16.35
CA ILE A 69 9.14 1.65 -16.39
C ILE A 69 9.00 1.30 -17.88
N PRO A 70 9.53 0.15 -18.34
CA PRO A 70 9.33 -0.32 -19.71
C PRO A 70 7.83 -0.43 -20.01
N GLU A 71 7.41 0.01 -21.21
CA GLU A 71 5.98 0.08 -21.53
C GLU A 71 5.32 -1.30 -21.58
N GLU A 72 6.03 -2.32 -22.08
CA GLU A 72 5.55 -3.71 -22.10
C GLU A 72 5.29 -4.25 -20.69
N GLU A 73 6.20 -3.96 -19.75
CA GLU A 73 6.03 -4.34 -18.33
C GLU A 73 4.89 -3.55 -17.68
N ALA A 74 4.77 -2.27 -18.02
CA ALA A 74 3.70 -1.43 -17.53
C ALA A 74 2.32 -1.89 -18.01
N GLU A 75 2.17 -2.31 -19.26
CA GLU A 75 0.90 -2.83 -19.81
C GLU A 75 0.43 -4.09 -19.08
N ILE A 76 1.36 -5.03 -18.83
CA ILE A 76 1.09 -6.25 -18.05
C ILE A 76 0.59 -5.88 -16.65
N VAL A 77 1.31 -4.98 -15.98
CA VAL A 77 0.97 -4.52 -14.63
C VAL A 77 -0.38 -3.81 -14.58
N VAL A 78 -0.68 -2.94 -15.54
CA VAL A 78 -1.99 -2.25 -15.62
C VAL A 78 -3.12 -3.26 -15.78
N ALA A 79 -2.93 -4.28 -16.62
CA ALA A 79 -3.91 -5.34 -16.83
C ALA A 79 -4.12 -6.18 -15.55
N GLU A 80 -3.03 -6.61 -14.90
CA GLU A 80 -3.06 -7.37 -13.64
C GLU A 80 -3.82 -6.60 -12.54
N ILE A 81 -3.55 -5.30 -12.35
CA ILE A 81 -4.27 -4.50 -11.35
C ILE A 81 -5.75 -4.36 -11.70
N CYS A 82 -6.09 -4.13 -12.98
CA CYS A 82 -7.50 -4.02 -13.37
C CYS A 82 -8.27 -5.30 -13.05
N GLU A 83 -7.65 -6.46 -13.29
CA GLU A 83 -8.23 -7.77 -12.97
C GLU A 83 -8.34 -7.97 -11.45
N GLU A 84 -7.32 -7.59 -10.68
CA GLU A 84 -7.35 -7.62 -9.21
C GLU A 84 -8.48 -6.75 -8.64
N ILE A 85 -8.67 -5.53 -9.16
CA ILE A 85 -9.76 -4.64 -8.74
C ILE A 85 -11.12 -5.24 -9.10
N GLU A 86 -11.25 -5.91 -10.25
CA GLU A 86 -12.51 -6.53 -10.68
C GLU A 86 -12.89 -7.77 -9.86
N LYS A 87 -11.91 -8.45 -9.24
CA LYS A 87 -12.15 -9.56 -8.31
C LYS A 87 -12.67 -9.08 -6.95
N ILE A 88 -12.52 -7.81 -6.62
CA ILE A 88 -13.04 -7.23 -5.37
C ILE A 88 -14.46 -6.73 -5.59
N ASN A 89 -15.35 -7.10 -4.67
CA ASN A 89 -16.68 -6.53 -4.63
C ASN A 89 -16.58 -5.07 -4.14
N LEU A 90 -16.65 -4.10 -5.05
CA LEU A 90 -16.62 -2.66 -4.74
C LEU A 90 -17.95 -2.16 -4.12
N SER A 91 -18.49 -2.92 -3.18
CA SER A 91 -19.70 -2.58 -2.43
C SER A 91 -19.32 -2.06 -1.05
N THR A 92 -19.98 -0.97 -0.64
CA THR A 92 -19.87 -0.43 0.72
C THR A 92 -20.46 -1.35 1.78
N ALA A 93 -21.18 -2.41 1.38
CA ALA A 93 -21.69 -3.43 2.29
C ALA A 93 -20.61 -4.41 2.79
N GLU A 94 -19.52 -4.58 2.02
CA GLU A 94 -18.44 -5.54 2.32
C GLU A 94 -17.08 -4.84 2.53
N ASN A 95 -16.93 -3.61 2.04
CA ASN A 95 -15.71 -2.83 2.14
C ASN A 95 -16.02 -1.41 2.62
N PRO A 96 -15.19 -0.81 3.46
CA PRO A 96 -15.38 0.58 3.87
C PRO A 96 -15.34 1.56 2.70
N ILE A 97 -16.17 2.59 2.79
CA ILE A 97 -16.44 3.53 1.68
C ILE A 97 -15.16 4.15 1.11
N GLN A 98 -14.18 4.41 1.97
CA GLN A 98 -12.91 4.99 1.55
C GLN A 98 -12.02 4.01 0.76
N ILE A 99 -12.08 2.69 1.02
CA ILE A 99 -11.45 1.69 0.15
C ILE A 99 -12.13 1.72 -1.21
N VAL A 100 -13.47 1.72 -1.22
CA VAL A 100 -14.26 1.74 -2.47
C VAL A 100 -13.93 2.99 -3.29
N GLU A 101 -13.82 4.15 -2.64
CA GLU A 101 -13.42 5.41 -3.27
C GLU A 101 -12.00 5.33 -3.83
N LEU A 102 -10.99 4.90 -3.05
CA LEU A 102 -9.63 4.76 -3.57
C LEU A 102 -9.56 3.81 -4.77
N LEU A 103 -10.16 2.61 -4.65
CA LEU A 103 -10.13 1.63 -5.74
C LEU A 103 -10.84 2.14 -6.99
N SER A 104 -11.88 2.96 -6.82
CA SER A 104 -12.55 3.63 -7.94
C SER A 104 -11.66 4.68 -8.60
N GLU A 105 -10.91 5.46 -7.82
CA GLU A 105 -9.94 6.44 -8.34
C GLU A 105 -8.78 5.75 -9.08
N ILE A 106 -8.22 4.68 -8.51
CA ILE A 106 -7.19 3.86 -9.17
C ILE A 106 -7.73 3.31 -10.49
N LYS A 107 -8.91 2.70 -10.50
CA LYS A 107 -9.55 2.16 -11.71
C LYS A 107 -9.76 3.25 -12.76
N LYS A 108 -10.14 4.45 -12.35
CA LYS A 108 -10.32 5.60 -13.25
C LYS A 108 -8.99 6.03 -13.88
N GLU A 109 -7.90 6.09 -13.10
CA GLU A 109 -6.57 6.44 -13.62
C GLU A 109 -6.06 5.39 -14.62
N LEU A 110 -6.21 4.10 -14.31
CA LEU A 110 -5.77 3.00 -15.17
C LEU A 110 -6.54 2.92 -16.51
N LYS A 111 -7.81 3.35 -16.54
CA LYS A 111 -8.66 3.32 -17.73
C LYS A 111 -8.50 4.54 -18.66
N GLN A 112 -7.58 5.47 -18.37
CA GLN A 112 -7.37 6.64 -19.23
C GLN A 112 -6.83 6.24 -20.62
N LEU A 113 -7.58 6.51 -21.68
CA LEU A 113 -7.26 6.02 -23.04
C LEU A 113 -6.03 6.70 -23.68
N ASN A 114 -5.65 7.90 -23.22
CA ASN A 114 -4.62 8.72 -23.87
C ASN A 114 -3.30 8.80 -23.08
N LYS A 115 -3.11 7.93 -22.07
CA LYS A 115 -1.86 7.85 -21.32
C LYS A 115 -1.17 6.51 -21.59
N PRO A 116 0.16 6.49 -21.76
CA PRO A 116 0.91 5.24 -21.73
C PRO A 116 0.72 4.55 -20.36
N ALA A 117 0.78 3.22 -20.35
CA ALA A 117 0.70 2.37 -19.18
C ALA A 117 1.68 2.80 -18.09
N SER A 118 2.91 3.14 -18.47
CA SER A 118 3.92 3.67 -17.53
C SER A 118 3.47 4.95 -16.83
N ALA A 119 2.80 5.86 -17.53
CA ALA A 119 2.25 7.08 -16.94
C ALA A 119 1.04 6.81 -16.04
N LYS A 120 0.19 5.83 -16.39
CA LYS A 120 -0.95 5.40 -15.55
C LYS A 120 -0.47 4.86 -14.22
N ILE A 121 0.55 4.00 -14.23
CA ILE A 121 1.16 3.46 -13.00
C ILE A 121 1.69 4.58 -12.10
N LYS A 122 2.39 5.57 -12.66
CA LYS A 122 2.87 6.74 -11.90
C LYS A 122 1.71 7.57 -11.31
N GLY A 123 0.62 7.72 -12.06
CA GLY A 123 -0.61 8.35 -11.59
C GLY A 123 -1.19 7.61 -10.39
N VAL A 124 -1.28 6.28 -10.48
CA VAL A 124 -1.75 5.41 -9.38
C VAL A 124 -0.88 5.56 -8.13
N ILE A 125 0.46 5.56 -8.26
CA ILE A 125 1.37 5.79 -7.12
C ILE A 125 1.09 7.15 -6.44
N SER A 126 0.68 8.16 -7.22
CA SER A 126 0.40 9.51 -6.72
C SER A 126 -0.99 9.65 -6.08
N ILE A 127 -1.93 8.75 -6.40
CA ILE A 127 -3.28 8.71 -5.84
C ILE A 127 -3.25 8.12 -4.43
N ILE A 128 -2.37 7.16 -4.17
CA ILE A 128 -2.24 6.54 -2.85
C ILE A 128 -1.80 7.63 -1.86
N PRO A 129 -2.63 7.96 -0.85
CA PRO A 129 -2.25 8.94 0.13
C PRO A 129 -0.96 8.50 0.84
N PRO A 130 -0.04 9.43 1.18
CA PRO A 130 0.80 9.18 2.35
C PRO A 130 -0.16 8.87 3.51
N TYR A 131 0.23 8.14 4.56
CA TYR A 131 -0.68 7.82 5.69
C TYR A 131 -1.82 6.82 5.41
N PHE A 132 -1.93 6.24 4.21
CA PHE A 132 -3.05 5.35 3.86
C PHE A 132 -3.11 4.06 4.72
N GLY A 133 -2.00 3.58 5.27
CA GLY A 133 -1.98 2.45 6.21
C GLY A 133 -2.46 2.79 7.64
N VAL A 134 -2.56 4.09 7.97
CA VAL A 134 -2.87 4.58 9.33
C VAL A 134 -4.24 5.28 9.41
N LEU A 135 -4.76 5.80 8.30
CA LEU A 135 -6.00 6.58 8.25
C LEU A 135 -7.30 5.80 8.52
N PHE A 136 -7.24 4.47 8.53
CA PHE A 136 -8.43 3.65 8.68
C PHE A 136 -8.62 3.12 10.09
N GLU A 137 -9.89 2.91 10.44
CA GLU A 137 -10.32 2.36 11.72
C GLU A 137 -9.46 1.15 12.14
N PRO A 138 -9.35 0.85 13.45
CA PRO A 138 -8.54 -0.27 13.94
C PRO A 138 -8.83 -1.61 13.26
N GLU A 139 -9.99 -1.77 12.63
CA GLU A 139 -10.46 -2.96 11.91
C GLU A 139 -9.95 -3.07 10.46
N LEU A 140 -9.26 -2.05 9.95
CA LEU A 140 -8.87 -1.96 8.55
C LEU A 140 -7.36 -1.74 8.41
N ASP A 141 -6.60 -2.84 8.55
CA ASP A 141 -5.21 -2.87 8.15
C ASP A 141 -5.12 -2.96 6.62
N LEU A 142 -5.06 -1.79 6.00
CA LEU A 142 -5.03 -1.66 4.55
C LEU A 142 -3.69 -2.05 3.94
N GLY A 143 -2.60 -2.03 4.71
CA GLY A 143 -1.33 -2.60 4.30
C GLY A 143 -1.50 -4.10 4.06
N THR A 144 -2.10 -4.79 5.03
CA THR A 144 -2.47 -6.20 4.89
C THR A 144 -3.50 -6.42 3.78
N PHE A 145 -4.50 -5.54 3.61
CA PHE A 145 -5.49 -5.67 2.54
C PHE A 145 -4.86 -5.50 1.14
N LEU A 146 -3.96 -4.53 0.93
CA LEU A 146 -3.27 -4.35 -0.34
C LEU A 146 -2.29 -5.49 -0.59
N GLU A 147 -1.53 -5.94 0.42
CA GLU A 147 -0.67 -7.12 0.29
C GLU A 147 -1.46 -8.39 -0.06
N ARG A 148 -2.65 -8.56 0.52
CA ARG A 148 -3.50 -9.74 0.32
C ARG A 148 -4.27 -9.72 -1.00
N ASN A 149 -4.78 -8.57 -1.41
CA ASN A 149 -5.68 -8.46 -2.56
C ASN A 149 -5.03 -7.88 -3.82
N PHE A 150 -3.88 -7.21 -3.66
CA PHE A 150 -3.18 -6.52 -4.74
C PHE A 150 -1.66 -6.80 -4.74
N PRO A 151 -1.24 -8.08 -4.87
CA PRO A 151 0.18 -8.44 -4.88
C PRO A 151 0.96 -7.75 -6.00
N THR A 152 0.30 -7.40 -7.12
CA THR A 152 0.91 -6.69 -8.24
C THR A 152 1.25 -5.23 -7.90
N PHE A 153 0.48 -4.62 -7.02
CA PHE A 153 0.75 -3.26 -6.52
C PHE A 153 2.06 -3.20 -5.73
N ASN A 154 2.39 -4.25 -4.98
CA ASN A 154 3.70 -4.38 -4.35
C ASN A 154 4.82 -4.56 -5.37
N LYS A 155 4.57 -5.25 -6.49
CA LYS A 155 5.55 -5.32 -7.58
C LYS A 155 5.85 -3.92 -8.14
N ILE A 156 4.85 -3.06 -8.31
CA ILE A 156 5.02 -1.66 -8.77
C ILE A 156 5.87 -0.85 -7.80
N ILE A 157 5.56 -0.94 -6.51
CA ILE A 157 6.32 -0.25 -5.46
C ILE A 157 7.77 -0.75 -5.47
N ASN A 158 7.98 -2.06 -5.60
CA ASN A 158 9.31 -2.68 -5.70
C ASN A 158 10.07 -2.33 -6.98
N MET A 159 9.39 -2.22 -8.12
CA MET A 159 9.96 -1.68 -9.36
C MET A 159 10.37 -0.21 -9.18
N SER A 160 9.63 0.51 -8.33
CA SER A 160 9.90 1.89 -8.01
C SER A 160 11.08 2.07 -7.03
N THR A 161 11.40 1.03 -6.25
CA THR A 161 12.51 1.04 -5.28
C THR A 161 13.80 0.45 -5.86
N LYS A 162 13.72 -0.36 -6.93
CA LYS A 162 14.87 -0.97 -7.59
C LYS A 162 15.30 -0.22 -8.85
N LYS A 163 16.53 0.31 -8.86
CA LYS A 163 17.38 0.21 -10.07
C LYS A 163 18.88 0.10 -9.77
N LYS A 164 19.48 -0.93 -10.41
CA LYS A 164 20.89 -1.36 -10.54
C LYS A 164 21.52 -2.19 -9.40
N GLN A 165 21.19 -3.48 -9.37
CA GLN A 165 22.27 -4.48 -9.45
C GLN A 165 22.40 -4.87 -10.93
N ILE A 166 23.14 -4.07 -11.68
CA ILE A 166 23.80 -4.57 -12.89
C ILE A 166 25.28 -4.54 -12.52
N THR A 167 25.81 -5.72 -12.25
CA THR A 167 27.22 -6.04 -12.49
C THR A 167 27.23 -7.47 -13.02
#